data_AF-A0A8T5S730-F1
#
_entry.id   AF-A0A8T5S730-F1
#
_cell.length_a   1.000
_cell.length_b   1.000
_cell.length_c   1.000
_cell.angle_alpha   90.00
_cell.angle_beta   90.00
_cell.angle_gamma   90.00
#
_symmetry.space_group_name_H-M   'P 1'
#
loop_
_entity.id
_entity.type
_entity.pdbx_description
1 polymer ?
#
loop_
_entity_poly.entity_id
_entity_poly.type
_entity_poly.pdbx_seq_one_letter_code
_entity_poly.pdbx_strand_id
1 'polypeptide(L)'
;MVNYTKKGLILGIIGVIFVGFQPIVAISKPSMLNAHISAAMTCLVEAMIFFPLMLIELKKIKKDNLIHEVNPKSVLKGWKNNIGLLIFIGFIFAINQIFFFIGYDMAGAINGSLTQKTTVFFSMIFGYWILKEKIT
;
A
#
# COMPACT_ATOMS: atom_id res chain seq x y z
N MET A 1 -19.35 -12.97 12.54
CA MET A 1 -18.78 -11.60 12.55
C MET A 1 -17.46 -11.49 13.32
N VAL A 2 -17.32 -12.03 14.53
CA VAL A 2 -16.12 -11.91 15.40
C VAL A 2 -14.78 -12.30 14.75
N ASN A 3 -14.77 -13.29 13.85
CA ASN A 3 -13.53 -13.82 13.27
C ASN A 3 -12.84 -12.84 12.30
N TYR A 4 -13.59 -12.01 11.58
CA TYR A 4 -13.01 -11.03 10.64
C TYR A 4 -12.41 -9.83 11.36
N THR A 5 -13.09 -9.31 12.39
CA THR A 5 -12.57 -8.21 13.22
C THR A 5 -11.29 -8.63 13.94
N LYS A 6 -11.24 -9.85 14.49
CA LYS A 6 -10.03 -10.38 15.14
C LYS A 6 -8.87 -10.54 14.15
N LYS A 7 -9.12 -11.05 12.94
CA LYS A 7 -8.10 -11.15 11.88
C LYS A 7 -7.62 -9.78 11.41
N GLY A 8 -8.54 -8.84 11.20
CA GLY A 8 -8.19 -7.46 10.82
C GLY A 8 -7.33 -6.78 11.88
N LEU A 9 -7.68 -6.95 13.16
CA LEU A 9 -6.88 -6.42 14.26
C LEU A 9 -5.47 -7.02 14.29
N ILE A 10 -5.35 -8.34 14.13
CA ILE A 10 -4.03 -9.02 14.10
C ILE A 10 -3.19 -8.50 12.92
N LEU A 11 -3.76 -8.41 11.72
CA LEU A 11 -3.07 -7.86 10.55
C LEU A 11 -2.67 -6.39 10.76
N GLY A 12 -3.52 -5.61 11.43
CA GLY A 12 -3.23 -4.23 11.81
C GLY A 12 -2.04 -4.15 12.77
N ILE A 13 -2.01 -4.97 13.82
CA ILE A 13 -0.90 -5.04 14.79
C ILE A 13 0.41 -5.40 14.07
N ILE A 14 0.37 -6.43 13.22
CA ILE A 14 1.53 -6.85 12.43
C ILE A 14 2.02 -5.70 11.54
N GLY A 15 1.10 -5.03 10.85
CA GLY A 15 1.41 -3.87 10.02
C GLY A 15 2.07 -2.74 10.80
N VAL A 16 1.55 -2.38 11.98
CA VAL A 16 2.13 -1.34 12.84
C VAL A 16 3.54 -1.69 13.30
N ILE A 17 3.81 -2.96 13.63
CA ILE A 17 5.15 -3.42 14.02
C ILE A 17 6.13 -3.25 12.84
N PHE A 18 5.76 -3.71 11.64
CA PHE A 18 6.63 -3.59 10.47
C PHE A 18 6.86 -2.12 10.06
N VAL A 19 5.84 -1.27 10.12
CA VAL A 19 5.97 0.18 9.91
C VAL A 19 6.88 0.79 10.97
N GLY A 20 6.79 0.35 12.22
CA GLY A 20 7.66 0.77 13.32
C GLY A 20 9.14 0.46 13.10
N PHE A 21 9.49 -0.51 12.25
CA PHE A 21 10.88 -0.83 11.89
C PHE A 21 11.44 0.04 10.76
N GLN A 22 10.61 0.74 9.99
CA GLN A 22 11.07 1.61 8.90
C GLN A 22 12.15 2.62 9.32
N PRO A 23 12.07 3.28 10.50
CA PRO A 23 13.10 4.24 10.93
C PRO A 23 14.44 3.56 11.23
N ILE A 24 14.42 2.36 11.80
CA ILE A 24 15.62 1.58 12.09
C ILE A 24 16.31 1.18 10.78
N VAL A 25 15.53 0.74 9.80
CA VAL A 25 16.02 0.40 8.46
C VAL A 25 16.58 1.64 7.76
N ALA A 26 15.90 2.79 7.88
CA ALA A 26 16.35 4.04 7.28
C ALA A 26 17.67 4.54 7.88
N ILE A 27 17.87 4.41 9.21
CA ILE A 27 19.14 4.73 9.87
C ILE A 27 20.25 3.77 9.44
N SER A 28 19.94 2.48 9.29
CA SER A 28 20.90 1.45 8.90
C SER A 28 21.24 1.47 7.40
N LYS A 29 20.59 2.34 6.62
CA LYS A 29 20.77 2.43 5.17
C LYS A 29 22.20 2.94 4.86
N PRO A 30 22.97 2.26 4.00
CA PRO A 30 24.25 2.79 3.53
C PRO A 30 24.05 4.06 2.70
N SER A 31 24.95 5.03 2.84
CA SER A 31 24.90 6.35 2.19
C SER A 31 24.89 6.30 0.66
N MET A 32 25.30 5.19 0.06
CA MET A 32 25.27 4.96 -1.40
C MET A 32 23.83 4.80 -1.95
N LEU A 33 22.86 4.44 -1.10
CA LEU A 33 21.45 4.34 -1.49
C LEU A 33 20.77 5.70 -1.33
N ASN A 34 20.70 6.46 -2.43
CA ASN A 34 19.93 7.71 -2.45
C ASN A 34 18.42 7.43 -2.37
N ALA A 35 17.63 8.46 -2.04
CA ALA A 35 16.18 8.35 -1.92
C ALA A 35 15.48 7.71 -3.13
N HIS A 36 15.95 8.00 -4.34
CA HIS A 36 15.37 7.48 -5.59
C HIS A 36 15.59 5.97 -5.74
N ILE A 37 16.81 5.49 -5.47
CA ILE A 37 17.15 4.07 -5.53
C ILE A 37 16.39 3.31 -4.44
N SER A 38 16.31 3.86 -3.23
CA SER A 38 15.52 3.26 -2.15
C SER A 38 14.04 3.15 -2.52
N ALA A 39 13.46 4.21 -3.09
CA ALA A 39 12.08 4.20 -3.57
C ALA A 39 11.85 3.14 -4.64
N ALA A 40 12.70 3.11 -5.67
CA ALA A 40 12.62 2.14 -6.75
C ALA A 40 12.74 0.69 -6.23
N MET A 41 13.66 0.44 -5.31
CA MET A 41 13.83 -0.88 -4.69
C MET A 41 12.59 -1.32 -3.90
N THR A 42 11.98 -0.42 -3.13
CA THR A 42 10.73 -0.73 -2.42
C THR A 42 9.63 -1.09 -3.40
N CYS A 43 9.40 -0.27 -4.43
CA CYS A 43 8.38 -0.54 -5.45
C CYS A 43 8.64 -1.86 -6.20
N LEU A 44 9.90 -2.20 -6.48
CA LEU A 44 10.26 -3.47 -7.11
C LEU A 44 9.96 -4.66 -6.21
N VAL A 45 10.30 -4.60 -4.92
CA VAL A 45 10.00 -5.68 -3.96
C VAL A 45 8.49 -5.88 -3.83
N GLU A 46 7.73 -4.81 -3.70
CA GLU A 46 6.26 -4.87 -3.65
C GLU A 46 5.69 -5.47 -4.94
N ALA A 47 6.17 -5.04 -6.10
CA ALA A 47 5.77 -5.61 -7.39
C ALA A 47 6.10 -7.10 -7.46
N MET A 48 7.29 -7.53 -7.04
CA MET A 48 7.68 -8.94 -7.03
C MET A 48 6.78 -9.81 -6.13
N ILE A 49 6.23 -9.26 -5.05
CA ILE A 49 5.33 -10.00 -4.15
C ILE A 49 3.89 -9.98 -4.69
N PHE A 50 3.38 -8.81 -5.06
CA PHE A 50 1.96 -8.64 -5.41
C PHE A 50 1.65 -9.03 -6.86
N PHE A 51 2.60 -8.93 -7.78
CA PHE A 51 2.37 -9.29 -9.18
C PHE A 51 2.07 -10.79 -9.37
N PRO A 52 2.82 -11.73 -8.77
CA PRO A 52 2.48 -13.15 -8.83
C PRO A 52 1.09 -13.44 -8.21
N LEU A 53 0.77 -12.81 -7.08
CA LEU A 53 -0.54 -12.95 -6.43
C LEU A 53 -1.67 -12.48 -7.34
N MET A 54 -1.48 -11.34 -8.02
CA MET A 54 -2.42 -10.84 -9.01
C MET A 54 -2.61 -11.83 -10.16
N LEU A 55 -1.53 -12.39 -10.70
CA LEU A 55 -1.60 -13.37 -11.80
C LEU A 55 -2.36 -14.64 -11.40
N ILE A 56 -2.15 -15.13 -10.17
CA ILE A 56 -2.88 -16.30 -9.63
C ILE A 56 -4.38 -16.00 -9.59
N GLU A 57 -4.77 -14.84 -9.10
CA GLU A 57 -6.18 -14.46 -8.97
C GLU A 57 -6.84 -14.23 -10.34
N LEU A 58 -6.13 -13.62 -11.29
CA LEU A 58 -6.59 -13.49 -12.67
C LEU A 58 -6.81 -14.85 -13.35
N LYS A 59 -5.95 -15.83 -13.08
CA LYS A 59 -6.12 -17.21 -13.59
C LYS A 59 -7.38 -17.87 -13.01
N LYS A 60 -7.65 -17.69 -11.71
CA LYS A 60 -8.87 -18.22 -11.08
C LYS A 60 -10.13 -17.64 -11.71
N ILE A 61 -10.17 -16.31 -11.93
CA ILE A 61 -11.31 -15.65 -12.59
C ILE A 61 -11.56 -16.22 -13.98
N LYS A 62 -10.50 -16.48 -14.77
CA LYS A 62 -10.66 -17.07 -16.11
C LYS A 62 -11.22 -18.48 -16.04
N LYS A 63 -10.88 -19.27 -15.01
CA LYS A 63 -11.39 -20.62 -14.78
C LYS A 63 -12.84 -20.61 -14.29
N ASP A 64 -13.17 -19.72 -13.37
CA ASP A 64 -14.54 -19.55 -12.83
C ASP A 64 -15.50 -18.93 -13.84
N ASN A 65 -15.04 -18.24 -14.89
CA ASN A 65 -15.93 -17.83 -15.98
C ASN A 65 -16.29 -18.98 -16.94
N LEU A 66 -15.51 -20.08 -16.95
CA LEU A 66 -15.77 -21.26 -17.79
C LEU A 66 -16.72 -22.25 -17.11
N ILE A 67 -16.73 -22.26 -15.78
CA ILE A 67 -17.63 -23.05 -14.94
C ILE A 67 -18.64 -22.03 -14.43
N HIS A 68 -19.86 -21.96 -14.96
CA HIS A 68 -20.89 -20.91 -14.71
C HIS A 68 -21.30 -20.65 -13.23
N GLU A 69 -20.47 -20.95 -12.23
CA GLU A 69 -20.60 -20.47 -10.86
C GLU A 69 -20.13 -19.02 -10.77
N VAL A 70 -21.11 -18.12 -10.72
CA VAL A 70 -20.88 -16.71 -10.39
C VAL A 70 -20.33 -16.63 -8.98
N ASN A 71 -19.01 -16.55 -8.84
CA ASN A 71 -18.37 -16.27 -7.55
C ASN A 71 -18.36 -14.74 -7.33
N PRO A 72 -19.21 -14.19 -6.44
CA PRO A 72 -19.36 -12.73 -6.28
C PRO A 72 -18.17 -12.05 -5.57
N LYS A 73 -17.11 -12.80 -5.23
CA LYS A 73 -15.99 -12.32 -4.39
C LYS A 73 -14.72 -11.92 -5.14
N SER A 74 -14.73 -11.91 -6.47
CA SER A 74 -13.53 -11.56 -7.22
C SER A 74 -13.24 -10.06 -7.21
N VAL A 75 -12.26 -9.65 -6.41
CA VAL A 75 -11.81 -8.25 -6.24
C VAL A 75 -11.22 -7.67 -7.53
N LEU A 76 -10.67 -8.51 -8.42
CA LEU A 76 -10.03 -8.11 -9.68
C LEU A 76 -10.99 -8.14 -10.88
N LYS A 77 -12.29 -8.41 -10.69
CA LYS A 77 -13.26 -8.42 -11.79
C LYS A 77 -13.46 -7.00 -12.33
N GLY A 78 -13.18 -6.80 -13.63
CA GLY A 78 -13.31 -5.48 -14.27
C GLY A 78 -12.06 -4.59 -14.19
N TRP A 79 -10.90 -5.11 -13.76
CA TRP A 79 -9.65 -4.34 -13.70
C TRP A 79 -9.28 -3.69 -15.04
N LYS A 80 -9.56 -4.37 -16.17
CA LYS A 80 -9.29 -3.88 -17.53
C LYS A 80 -10.03 -2.58 -17.87
N ASN A 81 -11.24 -2.42 -17.36
CA ASN A 81 -12.03 -1.21 -17.62
C ASN A 81 -11.52 -0.02 -16.80
N ASN A 82 -10.73 -0.27 -15.75
CA ASN A 82 -10.22 0.72 -14.81
C ASN A 82 -8.70 0.88 -14.90
N ILE A 83 -8.08 0.48 -16.02
CA ILE A 83 -6.61 0.57 -16.21
C ILE A 83 -6.11 2.00 -16.00
N GLY A 84 -6.82 3.00 -16.51
CA GLY A 84 -6.42 4.41 -16.33
C GLY A 84 -6.36 4.82 -14.86
N LEU A 85 -7.36 4.41 -14.06
CA LEU A 85 -7.39 4.65 -12.62
C LEU A 85 -6.24 3.91 -11.91
N LEU A 86 -5.97 2.66 -12.29
CA LEU A 86 -4.88 1.87 -11.71
C LEU A 86 -3.51 2.50 -11.98
N ILE A 87 -3.28 2.98 -13.21
CA ILE A 87 -2.05 3.70 -13.58
C ILE A 87 -1.93 4.99 -12.76
N PHE A 88 -3.02 5.74 -12.63
CA PHE A 88 -3.03 6.98 -11.83
C PHE A 88 -2.70 6.72 -10.36
N ILE A 89 -3.31 5.70 -9.74
CA ILE A 89 -3.01 5.29 -8.36
C ILE A 89 -1.54 4.85 -8.24
N GLY A 90 -1.05 4.06 -9.19
CA GLY A 90 0.34 3.62 -9.21
C GLY A 90 1.33 4.77 -9.30
N PHE A 91 1.03 5.79 -10.11
CA PHE A 91 1.85 6.99 -10.24
C PHE A 91 1.89 7.80 -8.95
N ILE A 92 0.74 8.00 -8.29
CA ILE A 92 0.67 8.66 -6.97
C ILE A 92 1.52 7.89 -5.95
N PHE A 93 1.39 6.55 -5.92
CA PHE A 93 2.17 5.71 -5.01
C PHE A 93 3.68 5.83 -5.25
N ALA A 94 4.12 5.82 -6.51
CA ALA A 94 5.54 5.96 -6.85
C ALA A 94 6.10 7.33 -6.43
N ILE A 95 5.37 8.42 -6.70
CA ILE A 95 5.77 9.77 -6.26
C ILE A 95 5.81 9.85 -4.74
N ASN A 96 4.80 9.31 -4.07
CA ASN A 96 4.74 9.29 -2.61
C ASN A 96 5.95 8.56 -2.02
N GLN A 97 6.37 7.44 -2.61
CA GLN A 97 7.54 6.69 -2.14
C GLN A 97 8.84 7.48 -2.30
N ILE A 98 8.99 8.27 -3.36
CA ILE A 98 10.15 9.15 -3.53
C ILE A 98 10.15 10.25 -2.46
N PHE A 99 9.03 10.95 -2.28
CA PHE A 99 8.93 11.99 -1.25
C PHE A 99 9.10 11.45 0.16
N PHE A 100 8.64 10.24 0.41
CA PHE A 100 8.89 9.53 1.65
C PHE A 100 10.39 9.47 1.95
N PHE A 101 11.20 8.88 1.06
CA PHE A 101 12.64 8.75 1.31
C PHE A 101 13.37 10.09 1.32
N ILE A 102 12.96 11.07 0.51
CA ILE A 102 13.51 12.44 0.58
C ILE A 102 13.24 13.03 1.97
N GLY A 103 12.03 12.86 2.50
CA GLY A 103 11.67 13.32 3.85
C GLY A 103 12.52 12.67 4.95
N TYR A 104 12.85 11.38 4.83
CA TYR A 104 13.78 10.71 5.75
C TYR A 104 15.19 11.27 5.66
N ASP A 105 15.71 11.45 4.45
CA ASP A 105 17.07 11.95 4.21
C ASP A 105 17.19 13.42 4.71
N MET A 106 16.15 14.23 4.58
CA MET A 106 16.15 15.65 5.01
C MET A 106 15.87 15.86 6.50
N ALA A 107 14.84 15.21 7.05
CA ALA A 107 14.39 15.44 8.43
C ALA A 107 15.08 14.50 9.44
N GLY A 108 15.75 13.47 8.95
CA GLY A 108 16.23 12.35 9.75
C GLY A 108 15.12 11.32 10.03
N ALA A 109 15.53 10.08 10.30
CA ALA A 109 14.59 8.96 10.33
C ALA A 109 13.52 9.04 11.42
N ILE A 110 13.84 9.65 12.57
CA ILE A 110 12.88 9.83 13.68
C ILE A 110 11.81 10.85 13.30
N ASN A 111 12.22 12.03 12.83
CA ASN A 111 11.27 13.10 12.47
C ASN A 111 10.48 12.74 11.20
N GLY A 112 11.10 12.08 10.22
CA GLY A 112 10.42 11.56 9.04
C GLY A 112 9.33 10.55 9.40
N SER A 113 9.64 9.62 10.32
CA SER A 113 8.67 8.66 10.86
C SER A 113 7.55 9.30 11.65
N LEU A 114 7.87 10.30 12.49
CA LEU A 114 6.86 11.04 13.24
C LEU A 114 5.91 11.80 12.30
N THR A 115 6.46 12.40 11.26
CA THR A 115 5.67 13.12 10.24
C THR A 115 4.68 12.20 9.54
N GLN A 116 5.03 10.94 9.25
CA GLN A 116 4.07 10.00 8.67
C GLN A 116 2.87 9.71 9.54
N LYS A 117 2.98 9.81 10.86
CA LYS A 117 1.82 9.59 11.72
C LYS A 117 0.74 10.67 11.49
N THR A 118 1.09 11.81 10.89
CA THR A 118 0.12 12.82 10.46
C THR A 118 -0.72 12.37 9.25
N THR A 119 -0.33 11.31 8.53
CA THR A 119 -1.15 10.73 7.46
C THR A 119 -2.52 10.28 7.95
N VAL A 120 -2.67 9.86 9.20
CA VAL A 120 -3.97 9.51 9.81
C VAL A 120 -4.90 10.72 9.82
N PHE A 121 -4.36 11.89 10.16
CA PHE A 121 -5.12 13.14 10.16
C PHE A 121 -5.57 13.52 8.74
N PHE A 122 -4.66 13.51 7.76
CA PHE A 122 -5.00 13.78 6.37
C PHE A 122 -5.96 12.73 5.78
N SER A 123 -5.82 11.46 6.18
CA SER A 123 -6.72 10.39 5.75
C SER A 123 -8.14 10.61 6.25
N MET A 124 -8.32 11.12 7.47
CA MET A 124 -9.65 11.50 7.97
C MET A 124 -10.26 12.66 7.17
N ILE A 125 -9.48 13.70 6.87
CA ILE A 125 -9.93 14.83 6.05
C ILE A 125 -10.33 14.38 4.65
N PHE A 126 -9.47 13.60 3.99
CA PHE A 126 -9.75 13.09 2.65
C PHE A 126 -10.89 12.05 2.65
N GLY A 127 -11.02 11.24 3.69
CA GLY A 127 -12.17 10.35 3.87
C GLY A 127 -13.49 11.11 3.96
N TYR A 128 -13.51 12.22 4.71
CA TYR A 128 -14.67 13.09 4.79
C TYR A 128 -14.98 13.79 3.44
N TRP A 129 -13.97 14.33 2.75
CA TRP A 129 -14.20 15.08 1.51
C TRP A 129 -14.45 14.20 0.28
N ILE A 130 -13.64 13.17 0.09
CA ILE A 130 -13.63 12.33 -1.12
C ILE A 130 -14.65 11.20 -0.98
N LEU A 131 -14.60 10.46 0.15
CA LEU A 131 -15.45 9.30 0.38
C LEU A 131 -16.79 9.65 1.04
N LYS A 132 -16.95 10.90 1.50
CA LYS A 132 -18.14 11.39 2.23
C LYS A 132 -18.42 10.59 3.51
N GLU A 133 -17.38 10.05 4.13
CA GLU A 133 -17.47 9.29 5.38
C GLU A 133 -17.62 10.23 6.58
N LYS A 134 -18.50 9.89 7.54
CA LYS A 134 -18.67 10.69 8.75
C LYS A 134 -17.53 10.44 9.74
N ILE A 135 -16.93 11.51 10.23
CA ILE A 135 -15.97 11.47 11.35
C ILE A 135 -16.80 11.55 12.64
N THR A 136 -16.68 10.56 13.53
CA THR A 136 -17.35 10.51 14.85
C THR A 136 -16.31 10.48 15.96
#